data_AF-A0A2P5VYZ0-F1
#
_entry.id   AF-A0A2P5VYZ0-F1
#
_cell.length_a   1.000
_cell.length_b   1.000
_cell.length_c   1.000
_cell.angle_alpha   90.00
_cell.angle_beta   90.00
_cell.angle_gamma   90.00
#
_symmetry.space_group_name_H-M   'P 1'
#
loop_
_entity.id
_entity.type
_entity.pdbx_description
1 polymer ?
#
loop_
_entity_poly.entity_id
_entity_poly.type
_entity_poly.pdbx_seq_one_letter_code
_entity_poly.pdbx_strand_id
1 'polypeptide(L)'
;MFDHHGLIGYSYILTHPGTPTVFYDHFYDGDDSVHEQIVKLMEIRRSGEIHSRSSVRILEAKDNLYSAVIGDKICIKIGDGSWSPSDREWTLATSGQRYAIWQKQQ
;
A
#
# COMPACT_ATOMS: atom_id res chain seq x y z
N MET A 1 18.33 -0.97 14.30
CA MET A 1 18.01 -0.32 13.01
C MET A 1 17.04 -1.24 12.29
N PHE A 2 15.74 -1.03 12.46
CA PHE A 2 14.75 -1.68 11.61
C PHE A 2 14.69 -0.89 10.32
N ASP A 3 14.94 -1.59 9.21
CA ASP A 3 15.18 -0.96 7.93
C ASP A 3 13.84 -0.52 7.31
N HIS A 4 13.75 0.72 6.82
CA HIS A 4 12.53 1.30 6.23
C HIS A 4 11.95 0.49 5.05
N HIS A 5 12.69 -0.51 4.56
CA HIS A 5 12.26 -1.54 3.62
C HIS A 5 11.03 -2.35 4.07
N GLY A 6 10.79 -2.52 5.37
CA GLY A 6 9.64 -3.29 5.88
C GLY A 6 8.28 -2.72 5.43
N LEU A 7 8.15 -1.39 5.37
CA LEU A 7 6.91 -0.71 5.01
C LEU A 7 6.53 -0.91 3.55
N ILE A 8 7.51 -1.11 2.65
CA ILE A 8 7.23 -1.46 1.25
C ILE A 8 6.54 -2.82 1.18
N GLY A 9 7.04 -3.80 1.93
CA GLY A 9 6.42 -5.13 2.01
C GLY A 9 4.99 -5.06 2.55
N TYR A 10 4.78 -4.33 3.64
CA TYR A 10 3.43 -4.10 4.20
C TYR A 10 2.52 -3.37 3.24
N SER A 11 3.01 -2.35 2.53
CA SER A 11 2.23 -1.60 1.54
C SER A 11 1.70 -2.53 0.45
N TYR A 12 2.47 -3.52 0.03
CA TYR A 12 2.04 -4.53 -0.93
C TYR A 12 0.99 -5.46 -0.32
N ILE A 13 1.33 -6.22 0.72
CA ILE A 13 0.45 -7.29 1.22
C ILE A 13 -0.87 -6.75 1.79
N LEU A 14 -0.87 -5.56 2.40
CA LEU A 14 -2.08 -4.96 2.98
C LEU A 14 -2.97 -4.31 1.94
N THR A 15 -2.46 -3.96 0.75
CA THR A 15 -3.29 -3.42 -0.34
C THR A 15 -3.73 -4.48 -1.35
N HIS A 16 -3.05 -5.62 -1.46
CA HIS A 16 -3.31 -6.63 -2.49
C HIS A 16 -4.31 -7.72 -2.04
N PRO A 17 -4.85 -8.53 -2.98
CA PRO A 17 -5.66 -9.69 -2.65
C PRO A 17 -4.88 -10.73 -1.85
N GLY A 18 -5.62 -11.70 -1.31
CA GLY A 18 -5.14 -12.63 -0.28
C GLY A 18 -5.52 -12.21 1.14
N THR A 19 -5.01 -12.98 2.11
CA THR A 19 -5.22 -12.76 3.55
C THR A 19 -3.89 -12.35 4.16
N PRO A 20 -3.60 -11.03 4.29
CA PRO A 20 -2.32 -10.58 4.80
C PRO A 20 -2.14 -10.98 6.26
N THR A 21 -0.90 -11.20 6.67
CA THR A 21 -0.51 -11.44 8.06
C THR A 21 0.54 -10.41 8.44
N VAL A 22 0.40 -9.84 9.63
CA VAL A 22 1.35 -8.88 10.17
C VAL A 22 2.20 -9.57 11.22
N PHE A 23 3.53 -9.47 11.07
CA PHE A 23 4.48 -10.00 12.03
C PHE A 23 4.41 -9.21 13.35
N TYR A 24 4.39 -9.94 14.47
CA TYR A 24 4.16 -9.38 15.81
C TYR A 24 5.20 -8.33 16.18
N ASP A 25 6.49 -8.65 16.03
CA ASP A 25 7.57 -7.77 16.44
C ASP A 25 7.56 -6.45 15.65
N HIS A 26 7.20 -6.48 14.37
CA HIS A 26 7.06 -5.25 13.58
C HIS A 26 5.87 -4.38 14.01
N PHE A 27 4.87 -4.97 14.67
CA PHE A 27 3.66 -4.28 15.08
C PHE A 27 3.70 -3.80 16.53
N TYR A 28 4.34 -4.54 17.45
CA TYR A 28 4.37 -4.19 18.88
C TYR A 28 5.75 -3.82 19.42
N ASP A 29 6.82 -4.45 18.91
CA ASP A 29 8.18 -4.26 19.41
C ASP A 29 9.03 -3.36 18.48
N GLY A 30 8.44 -2.91 17.39
CA GLY A 30 9.04 -2.04 16.39
C GLY A 30 9.05 -0.58 16.80
N ASP A 31 9.48 0.27 15.89
CA ASP A 31 9.37 1.73 16.03
C ASP A 31 7.88 2.15 15.95
N ASP A 32 7.43 3.04 16.84
CA ASP A 32 6.04 3.54 16.85
C ASP A 32 5.58 4.04 15.46
N SER A 33 6.50 4.61 14.67
CA SER A 33 6.21 5.05 13.31
C SER A 33 5.87 3.89 12.35
N VAL A 34 6.44 2.70 12.57
CA VAL A 34 6.12 1.50 11.76
C VAL A 34 4.74 0.98 12.15
N HIS A 35 4.44 0.92 13.45
CA HIS A 35 3.13 0.54 13.95
C HIS A 35 2.02 1.40 13.33
N GLU A 36 2.15 2.73 13.43
CA GLU A 36 1.17 3.69 12.90
C GLU A 36 0.95 3.53 11.39
N GLN A 37 2.01 3.29 10.62
CA GLN A 37 1.88 3.07 9.18
C GLN A 37 1.18 1.74 8.87
N ILE A 38 1.47 0.67 9.60
CA ILE A 38 0.77 -0.61 9.43
C ILE A 38 -0.72 -0.45 9.76
N VAL A 39 -1.07 0.22 10.86
CA VAL A 39 -2.47 0.52 11.21
C VAL A 39 -3.15 1.30 10.09
N LYS A 40 -2.52 2.36 9.58
CA LYS A 40 -3.06 3.16 8.47
C LYS A 40 -3.28 2.34 7.19
N LEU A 41 -2.37 1.43 6.87
CA LEU A 41 -2.52 0.50 5.74
C LEU A 41 -3.69 -0.47 5.93
N MET A 42 -3.91 -0.97 7.15
CA MET A 42 -5.08 -1.80 7.48
C MET A 42 -6.39 -1.02 7.34
N GLU A 43 -6.41 0.25 7.76
CA GLU A 43 -7.59 1.11 7.60
C GLU A 43 -7.91 1.38 6.13
N ILE A 44 -6.90 1.66 5.31
CA ILE A 44 -7.03 1.82 3.86
C ILE A 44 -7.57 0.54 3.22
N ARG A 45 -7.06 -0.65 3.61
CA ARG A 45 -7.59 -1.93 3.15
C ARG A 45 -9.07 -2.09 3.47
N ARG A 46 -9.45 -1.77 4.70
CA ARG A 46 -10.81 -1.89 5.22
C ARG A 46 -11.77 -0.92 4.53
N SER A 47 -11.40 0.36 4.42
CA SER A 47 -12.25 1.39 3.79
C SER A 47 -12.34 1.23 2.27
N GLY A 48 -11.29 0.69 1.64
CA GLY A 48 -11.30 0.28 0.24
C GLY A 48 -12.02 -1.06 0.00
N GLU A 49 -12.57 -1.70 1.03
CA GLU A 49 -13.25 -3.00 0.96
C GLU A 49 -12.43 -4.07 0.21
N ILE A 50 -11.11 -4.07 0.39
CA ILE A 50 -10.24 -5.04 -0.27
C ILE A 50 -10.32 -6.37 0.46
N HIS A 51 -10.60 -7.41 -0.30
CA HIS A 51 -10.76 -8.77 0.18
C HIS A 51 -9.87 -9.74 -0.61
N SER A 52 -9.86 -11.01 -0.21
CA SER A 52 -8.95 -12.02 -0.76
C SER A 52 -9.08 -12.28 -2.26
N ARG A 53 -10.20 -11.85 -2.86
CA ARG A 53 -10.55 -12.04 -4.29
C ARG A 53 -10.66 -10.73 -5.07
N SER A 54 -10.25 -9.60 -4.49
CA SER A 54 -10.25 -8.33 -5.22
C SER A 54 -9.39 -8.47 -6.48
N SER A 55 -9.73 -7.75 -7.54
CA SER A 55 -8.94 -7.75 -8.76
C SER A 55 -7.64 -6.96 -8.59
N VAL A 56 -6.61 -7.31 -9.36
CA VAL A 56 -5.39 -6.52 -9.48
C VAL A 56 -5.18 -6.21 -10.95
N ARG A 57 -4.90 -4.95 -11.25
CA ARG A 57 -4.49 -4.49 -12.56
C ARG A 57 -3.17 -3.76 -12.44
N ILE A 58 -2.10 -4.40 -12.90
CA ILE A 58 -0.76 -3.81 -12.95
C ILE A 58 -0.76 -2.73 -14.04
N LEU A 59 -0.24 -1.55 -13.70
CA LEU A 59 -0.10 -0.43 -14.62
C LEU A 59 1.35 -0.27 -15.09
N GLU A 60 2.31 -0.42 -14.17
CA GLU A 60 3.74 -0.38 -14.45
C GLU A 60 4.46 -1.50 -13.68
N ALA A 61 5.40 -2.17 -14.35
CA ALA A 61 6.29 -3.15 -13.77
C ALA A 61 7.67 -3.02 -14.42
N LYS A 62 8.54 -2.25 -13.77
CA LYS A 62 9.91 -1.92 -14.18
C LYS A 62 10.85 -2.11 -13.00
N ASP A 63 12.16 -2.13 -13.26
CA ASP A 63 13.19 -2.38 -12.24
C ASP A 63 13.09 -1.46 -11.01
N ASN A 64 12.67 -0.20 -11.19
CA ASN A 64 12.57 0.80 -10.14
C ASN A 64 11.13 1.25 -9.84
N LEU A 65 10.11 0.63 -10.44
CA LEU A 65 8.72 1.06 -10.31
C LEU A 65 7.75 -0.10 -10.48
N TYR A 66 6.91 -0.28 -9.47
CA TYR A 66 5.70 -1.06 -9.54
C TYR A 66 4.50 -0.16 -9.27
N SER A 67 3.46 -0.21 -10.11
CA SER A 67 2.18 0.41 -9.80
C SER A 67 1.01 -0.47 -10.22
N ALA A 68 -0.06 -0.41 -9.43
CA ALA A 68 -1.24 -1.25 -9.64
C ALA A 68 -2.51 -0.59 -9.10
N VAL A 69 -3.64 -0.99 -9.66
CA VAL A 69 -4.98 -0.73 -9.14
C VAL A 69 -5.54 -2.01 -8.55
N ILE A 70 -6.04 -1.94 -7.32
CA ILE A 70 -6.63 -3.06 -6.59
C ILE A 70 -8.12 -2.78 -6.36
N GLY A 71 -8.95 -3.73 -6.77
CA GLY A 71 -10.40 -3.69 -6.59
C GLY A 71 -11.10 -2.48 -7.22
N ASP A 72 -10.45 -1.80 -8.16
CA ASP A 72 -10.86 -0.49 -8.71
C ASP A 72 -11.08 0.62 -7.66
N LYS A 73 -10.53 0.44 -6.45
CA LYS A 73 -10.75 1.31 -5.28
C LYS A 73 -9.45 1.86 -4.70
N ILE A 74 -8.35 1.12 -4.83
CA ILE A 74 -7.03 1.50 -4.34
C ILE A 74 -6.06 1.55 -5.50
N CYS A 75 -5.19 2.55 -5.52
CA CYS A 75 -4.04 2.58 -6.38
C CYS A 75 -2.76 2.68 -5.56
N ILE A 76 -1.70 1.97 -5.96
CA ILE A 76 -0.43 1.92 -5.25
C ILE A 76 0.74 2.13 -6.21
N LYS A 77 1.78 2.76 -5.68
CA LYS A 77 3.11 2.87 -6.25
C LYS A 77 4.13 2.34 -5.26
N ILE A 78 5.09 1.56 -5.74
CA ILE A 78 6.26 1.07 -5.01
C ILE A 78 7.52 1.31 -5.84
N GLY A 79 8.64 1.66 -5.20
CA GLY A 79 9.95 1.88 -5.83
C GLY A 79 10.35 3.35 -5.89
N ASP A 80 11.45 3.64 -6.59
CA ASP A 80 12.04 4.98 -6.70
C ASP A 80 11.53 5.76 -7.92
N GLY A 81 11.01 5.07 -8.94
CA GLY A 81 10.48 5.71 -10.14
C GLY A 81 9.30 6.63 -9.81
N SER A 82 9.09 7.69 -10.59
CA SER A 82 7.96 8.60 -10.40
C SER A 82 6.70 8.02 -11.05
N TRP A 83 5.59 7.99 -10.31
CA TRP A 83 4.28 7.61 -10.83
C TRP A 83 3.17 8.11 -9.89
N SER A 84 2.06 8.56 -10.46
CA SER A 84 0.82 8.89 -9.76
C SER A 84 -0.37 8.65 -10.69
N PRO A 85 -1.57 8.36 -10.17
CA PRO A 85 -2.76 8.33 -11.02
C PRO A 85 -3.02 9.72 -11.61
N SER A 86 -3.44 9.79 -12.86
CA SER A 86 -3.74 11.05 -13.57
C SER A 86 -5.17 11.57 -13.33
N ASP A 87 -6.06 10.70 -12.86
CA ASP A 87 -7.47 11.00 -12.69
C ASP A 87 -7.73 11.71 -11.35
N ARG A 88 -8.63 12.70 -11.37
CA ARG A 88 -9.03 13.50 -10.20
C ARG A 88 -9.82 12.70 -9.17
N GLU A 89 -10.34 11.54 -9.56
CA GLU A 89 -11.03 10.62 -8.67
C GLU A 89 -10.12 10.04 -7.58
N TRP A 90 -8.79 10.12 -7.74
CA TRP A 90 -7.83 9.56 -6.78
C TRP A 90 -7.35 10.59 -5.77
N THR A 91 -7.49 10.28 -4.48
CA THR A 91 -6.95 11.08 -3.37
C THR A 91 -5.80 10.34 -2.72
N LEU A 92 -4.69 11.04 -2.44
CA LEU A 92 -3.56 10.46 -1.72
C LEU A 92 -3.99 10.12 -0.29
N ALA A 93 -3.97 8.83 0.04
CA ALA A 93 -4.36 8.32 1.36
C ALA A 93 -3.14 8.23 2.29
N THR A 94 -2.02 7.73 1.78
CA THR A 94 -0.75 7.70 2.51
C THR A 94 0.46 7.59 1.58
N SER A 95 1.63 7.94 2.10
CA SER A 95 2.91 7.80 1.42
C SER A 95 4.04 7.65 2.43
N GLY A 96 5.10 6.96 2.02
CA GLY A 96 6.33 6.85 2.79
C GLY A 96 7.53 6.69 1.86
N GLN A 97 8.65 6.27 2.42
CA GLN A 97 9.85 6.03 1.61
C GLN A 97 9.56 4.96 0.57
N ARG A 98 9.62 5.35 -0.72
CA ARG A 98 9.45 4.47 -1.88
C ARG A 98 8.07 3.81 -2.02
N TYR A 99 7.03 4.35 -1.39
CA TYR A 99 5.65 3.98 -1.71
C TYR A 99 4.66 5.14 -1.57
N ALA A 100 3.58 5.07 -2.34
CA ALA A 100 2.44 5.97 -2.23
C ALA A 100 1.16 5.22 -2.57
N ILE A 101 0.07 5.53 -1.86
CA ILE A 101 -1.23 4.88 -2.00
C ILE A 101 -2.32 5.94 -2.12
N TRP A 102 -3.18 5.75 -3.12
CA TRP A 102 -4.35 6.57 -3.37
C TRP A 102 -5.62 5.73 -3.22
N GLN A 103 -6.70 6.38 -2.79
CA GLN A 103 -8.05 5.81 -2.78
C GLN A 103 -8.94 6.58 -3.74
N LYS A 104 -9.83 5.85 -4.41
CA LYS A 104 -10.85 6.44 -5.26
C LYS A 104 -11.91 7.10 -4.36
N GLN A 105 -12.24 8.36 -4.62
CA GLN A 105 -13.37 9.01 -3.97
C GLN A 105 -14.67 8.31 -4.39
N GLN A 106 -15.53 8.02 -3.41
CA GLN A 106 -16.88 7.51 -3.67
C GLN A 106 -17.80 8.63 -4.16
#